data_AF-A0A1I7XP98-F1
#
_entry.id   AF-A0A1I7XP98-F1
#
_cell.length_a   1.000
_cell.length_b   1.000
_cell.length_c   1.000
_cell.angle_alpha   90.00
_cell.angle_beta   90.00
_cell.angle_gamma   90.00
#
_symmetry.space_group_name_H-M   'P 1'
#
loop_
_entity.id
_entity.type
_entity.pdbx_description
1 polymer ?
#
loop_
_entity_poly.entity_id
_entity_poly.type
_entity_poly.pdbx_seq_one_letter_code
_entity_poly.pdbx_strand_id
1 'polypeptide(L)'
;MCKTELAVKEGLLTPKHMDDFVVLGKYSILVCIMTEIAMLSQLSNTMYMVYAGAAPTIKGCGNLTFSSQEEGCANIHLCGSSEINVHRQFYSINEEWVLYCEDDALVRRSTSMQMFGVMLGSLSMGQISDSFGRKWPSFISLLMMTLLGFASYFCNDLTQFTIIRTIQGVFLGAQSTVSVVYMVENIPKKSRMWISTTISYSPNVLLLGVIAYFFQEWRTLASVVSALTIPALVLILSLNHFACVTVNYANMFNLGSLSGSIYLNSILIGSFRYITNLICGLLDLKLIWFGRKVVIVDSVAANELFPTSVRTLCYSFVQLFSRFGIIIAPYIFTWAETWYLLPYVFLLTIAVLDLILFPYNCSIANLLLQPYSGIASGIEAQTYGKPHHPKEYEYRDRIQINYY
;
A
#
# COMPACT_ATOMS: atom_id res chain seq x y z
N MET A 1 22.95 8.82 20.13
CA MET A 1 24.00 8.81 19.08
C MET A 1 24.79 7.54 19.23
N CYS A 2 24.66 6.64 18.26
CA CYS A 2 25.25 5.30 18.33
C CYS A 2 26.74 5.40 17.95
N LYS A 3 27.64 4.63 18.59
CA LYS A 3 29.11 4.66 18.35
C LYS A 3 29.52 4.56 16.87
N THR A 4 28.66 3.99 16.02
CA THR A 4 28.82 3.94 14.56
C THR A 4 28.74 5.30 13.87
N GLU A 5 27.97 6.27 14.38
CA GLU A 5 27.86 7.62 13.78
C GLU A 5 29.16 8.43 13.94
N LEU A 6 29.87 8.26 15.07
CA LEU A 6 31.16 8.91 15.31
C LEU A 6 32.25 8.33 14.39
N ALA A 7 32.29 7.01 14.22
CA ALA A 7 33.31 6.35 13.39
C ALA A 7 33.16 6.63 11.88
N VAL A 8 31.93 6.87 11.40
CA VAL A 8 31.68 7.30 10.01
C VAL A 8 32.03 8.79 9.81
N LYS A 9 31.75 9.65 10.81
CA LYS A 9 32.14 11.07 10.78
C LYS A 9 33.66 11.28 10.87
N GLU A 10 34.38 10.40 11.55
CA GLU A 10 35.84 10.46 11.71
C GLU A 10 36.61 9.81 10.53
N GLY A 11 35.93 9.38 9.46
CA GLY A 11 36.57 8.84 8.26
C GLY A 11 37.25 7.48 8.43
N LEU A 12 37.01 6.79 9.55
CA LEU A 12 37.67 5.51 9.91
C LEU A 12 36.99 4.28 9.29
N LEU A 13 35.76 4.40 8.78
CA LEU A 13 35.04 3.34 8.09
C LEU A 13 34.58 3.84 6.72
N THR A 14 35.21 3.34 5.66
CA THR A 14 34.61 3.41 4.33
C THR A 14 33.44 2.41 4.28
N PRO A 15 32.19 2.85 4.07
CA PRO A 15 31.08 1.92 3.92
C PRO A 15 31.37 1.02 2.72
N LYS A 16 31.51 -0.29 2.97
CA LYS A 16 31.90 -1.27 1.94
C LYS A 16 30.69 -1.79 1.16
N HIS A 17 29.48 -1.69 1.74
CA HIS A 17 28.24 -2.15 1.13
C HIS A 17 27.10 -1.13 1.30
N MET A 18 26.16 -1.08 0.35
CA MET A 18 24.98 -0.18 0.43
C MET A 18 24.18 -0.35 1.73
N ASP A 19 24.19 -1.57 2.30
CA ASP A 19 23.53 -1.92 3.55
C ASP A 19 24.04 -1.13 4.77
N ASP A 20 25.26 -0.58 4.72
CA ASP A 20 25.86 0.17 5.83
C ASP A 20 25.26 1.58 5.97
N PHE A 21 24.54 2.06 4.94
CA PHE A 21 23.86 3.36 4.94
C PHE A 21 22.41 3.28 5.47
N VAL A 22 21.83 2.09 5.58
CA VAL A 22 20.46 1.92 6.07
C VAL A 22 20.47 1.94 7.59
N VAL A 23 19.86 2.98 8.19
CA VAL A 23 19.74 3.15 9.64
C VAL A 23 18.28 2.99 10.04
N LEU A 24 18.02 2.39 11.21
CA LEU A 24 16.67 2.25 11.75
C LEU A 24 16.12 3.63 12.13
N GLY A 25 15.36 4.24 11.22
CA GLY A 25 14.76 5.56 11.38
C GLY A 25 13.24 5.50 11.44
N LYS A 26 12.60 6.68 11.57
CA LYS A 26 11.13 6.82 11.54
C LYS A 26 10.51 6.20 10.27
N TYR A 27 11.19 6.35 9.14
CA TYR A 27 10.78 5.75 7.86
C TYR A 27 10.75 4.22 7.90
N SER A 28 11.77 3.56 8.47
CA SER A 28 11.79 2.10 8.61
C SER A 28 10.62 1.60 9.47
N ILE A 29 10.22 2.35 10.50
CA ILE A 29 9.04 2.02 11.33
C ILE A 29 7.75 2.13 10.52
N LEU A 30 7.61 3.16 9.69
CA LEU A 30 6.43 3.30 8.82
C LEU A 30 6.35 2.16 7.80
N VAL A 31 7.47 1.78 7.19
CA VAL A 31 7.54 0.61 6.29
C VAL A 31 7.13 -0.65 7.03
N CYS A 32 7.60 -0.84 8.27
CA CYS A 32 7.19 -1.97 9.11
C CYS A 32 5.67 -1.98 9.37
N ILE A 33 5.07 -0.85 9.75
CA ILE A 33 3.62 -0.74 9.97
C ILE A 33 2.84 -1.05 8.69
N MET A 34 3.27 -0.50 7.56
CA MET A 34 2.63 -0.74 6.27
C MET A 34 2.73 -2.21 5.85
N THR A 35 3.92 -2.82 6.01
CA THR A 35 4.13 -4.24 5.73
C THR A 35 3.31 -5.12 6.68
N GLU A 36 3.14 -4.74 7.95
CA GLU A 36 2.31 -5.49 8.91
C GLU A 36 0.85 -5.51 8.47
N ILE A 37 0.26 -4.35 8.13
CA ILE A 37 -1.13 -4.28 7.65
C ILE A 37 -1.29 -5.05 6.33
N ALA A 38 -0.31 -4.95 5.43
CA ALA A 38 -0.32 -5.70 4.18
C ALA A 38 -0.20 -7.22 4.42
N MET A 39 0.61 -7.66 5.40
CA MET A 39 0.74 -9.05 5.80
C MET A 39 -0.54 -9.58 6.43
N LEU A 40 -1.21 -8.81 7.29
CA LEU A 40 -2.51 -9.17 7.84
C LEU A 40 -3.53 -9.43 6.73
N SER A 41 -3.61 -8.53 5.75
CA SER A 41 -4.46 -8.70 4.56
C SER A 41 -4.13 -9.95 3.76
N GLN A 42 -2.85 -10.18 3.50
CA GLN A 42 -2.33 -11.31 2.75
C GLN A 42 -2.68 -12.63 3.43
N LEU A 43 -2.38 -12.74 4.72
CA LEU A 43 -2.73 -13.92 5.50
C LEU A 43 -4.24 -14.12 5.53
N SER A 44 -5.01 -13.07 5.83
CA SER A 44 -6.47 -13.15 5.93
C SER A 44 -7.07 -13.70 4.65
N ASN A 45 -6.59 -13.25 3.49
CA ASN A 45 -7.03 -13.76 2.19
C ASN A 45 -6.55 -15.18 1.88
N THR A 46 -5.37 -15.57 2.38
CA THR A 46 -4.83 -16.93 2.22
C THR A 46 -5.64 -17.95 3.04
N MET A 47 -5.96 -17.59 4.28
CA MET A 47 -6.67 -18.46 5.24
C MET A 47 -8.20 -18.30 5.17
N TYR A 48 -8.71 -17.38 4.36
CA TYR A 48 -10.14 -17.09 4.24
C TYR A 48 -10.99 -18.34 3.98
N MET A 49 -10.54 -19.25 3.10
CA MET A 49 -11.27 -20.48 2.75
C MET A 49 -11.36 -21.48 3.92
N VAL A 50 -10.54 -21.34 4.97
CA VAL A 50 -10.65 -22.16 6.18
C VAL A 50 -11.98 -21.92 6.89
N TYR A 51 -12.44 -20.67 6.91
CA TYR A 51 -13.73 -20.30 7.49
C TYR A 51 -14.85 -20.41 6.45
N ALA A 52 -14.64 -19.83 5.28
CA ALA A 52 -15.67 -19.76 4.24
C ALA A 52 -16.02 -21.13 3.65
N GLY A 53 -15.08 -22.09 3.63
CA GLY A 53 -15.31 -23.46 3.17
C GLY A 53 -15.52 -24.48 4.29
N ALA A 54 -15.81 -24.04 5.52
CA ALA A 54 -16.06 -24.95 6.62
C ALA A 54 -17.40 -25.67 6.45
N ALA A 55 -17.40 -26.97 6.15
CA ALA A 55 -18.62 -27.75 6.03
C ALA A 55 -19.36 -27.85 7.39
N PRO A 56 -20.67 -27.56 7.45
CA PRO A 56 -21.43 -27.70 8.67
C PRO A 56 -21.67 -29.18 9.02
N THR A 57 -21.81 -29.47 10.32
CA THR A 57 -22.10 -30.83 10.79
C THR A 57 -23.59 -31.13 10.72
N ILE A 58 -23.97 -32.17 9.98
CA ILE A 58 -25.38 -32.60 9.83
C ILE A 58 -25.80 -33.37 11.08
N LYS A 59 -26.80 -32.88 11.83
CA LYS A 59 -27.33 -33.55 13.03
C LYS A 59 -28.61 -34.33 12.77
N GLY A 60 -29.34 -34.03 11.71
CA GLY A 60 -30.62 -34.67 11.45
C GLY A 60 -31.47 -33.93 10.44
N CYS A 61 -32.67 -34.45 10.22
CA CYS A 61 -33.70 -33.80 9.40
C CYS A 61 -35.08 -34.26 9.88
N GLY A 62 -35.98 -33.31 10.15
CA GLY A 62 -37.28 -33.62 10.76
C GLY A 62 -37.11 -34.41 12.07
N ASN A 63 -37.65 -35.63 12.12
CA ASN A 63 -37.55 -36.54 13.26
C ASN A 63 -36.33 -37.49 13.23
N LEU A 64 -35.53 -37.48 12.15
CA LEU A 64 -34.33 -38.29 12.05
C LEU A 64 -33.16 -37.56 12.70
N THR A 65 -32.43 -38.25 13.58
CA THR A 65 -31.21 -37.74 14.23
C THR A 65 -30.04 -38.65 13.89
N PHE A 66 -28.91 -38.06 13.51
CA PHE A 66 -27.69 -38.78 13.16
C PHE A 66 -26.63 -38.57 14.23
N SER A 67 -25.91 -39.65 14.54
CA SER A 67 -24.88 -39.64 15.59
C SER A 67 -23.51 -39.20 15.07
N SER A 68 -23.24 -39.45 13.78
CA SER A 68 -21.99 -39.11 13.10
C SER A 68 -22.24 -38.38 11.79
N GLN A 69 -21.24 -37.61 11.34
CA GLN A 69 -21.30 -36.91 10.06
C GLN A 69 -21.33 -37.88 8.87
N GLU A 70 -20.68 -39.04 8.98
CA GLU A 70 -20.70 -40.09 7.95
C GLU A 70 -22.11 -40.68 7.78
N GLU A 71 -22.79 -40.95 8.89
CA GLU A 71 -24.17 -41.42 8.90
C GLU A 71 -25.12 -40.36 8.32
N GLY A 72 -24.92 -39.09 8.67
CA GLY A 72 -25.68 -37.97 8.12
C GLY A 72 -25.51 -37.84 6.60
N CYS A 73 -24.29 -38.04 6.09
CA CYS A 73 -24.02 -37.98 4.65
C CYS A 73 -24.57 -39.19 3.87
N ALA A 74 -24.50 -40.39 4.43
CA ALA A 74 -25.06 -41.58 3.80
C ALA A 74 -26.60 -41.51 3.69
N ASN A 75 -27.24 -40.94 4.71
CA ASN A 75 -28.70 -40.91 4.86
C ASN A 75 -29.34 -39.58 4.43
N ILE A 76 -28.57 -38.64 3.87
CA ILE A 76 -29.07 -37.31 3.50
C ILE A 76 -30.19 -37.39 2.44
N HIS A 77 -30.15 -38.40 1.57
CA HIS A 77 -31.18 -38.66 0.56
C HIS A 77 -32.57 -38.95 1.14
N LEU A 78 -32.65 -39.46 2.38
CA LEU A 78 -33.91 -39.70 3.09
C LEU A 78 -34.61 -38.41 3.51
N CYS A 79 -33.87 -37.29 3.56
CA CYS A 79 -34.38 -36.00 4.00
C CYS A 79 -35.30 -35.36 2.95
N GLY A 80 -35.15 -35.70 1.66
CA GLY A 80 -35.97 -35.17 0.58
C GLY A 80 -36.03 -33.64 0.60
N SER A 81 -37.23 -33.09 0.83
CA SER A 81 -37.50 -31.64 0.94
C SER A 81 -37.64 -31.14 2.38
N SER A 82 -37.36 -31.98 3.38
CA SER A 82 -37.51 -31.61 4.79
C SER A 82 -36.32 -30.75 5.25
N GLU A 83 -36.55 -29.82 6.18
CA GLU A 83 -35.48 -28.94 6.68
C GLU A 83 -34.37 -29.74 7.38
N ILE A 84 -33.12 -29.51 6.93
CA ILE A 84 -31.94 -30.20 7.47
C ILE A 84 -31.45 -29.43 8.70
N ASN A 85 -31.41 -30.13 9.83
CA ASN A 85 -30.86 -29.61 11.08
C ASN A 85 -29.33 -29.73 11.05
N VAL A 86 -28.67 -28.62 10.75
CA VAL A 86 -27.22 -28.49 10.79
C VAL A 86 -26.77 -27.77 12.05
N HIS A 87 -25.66 -28.22 12.62
CA HIS A 87 -24.96 -27.49 13.66
C HIS A 87 -23.78 -26.74 13.04
N ARG A 88 -23.88 -25.41 13.04
CA ARG A 88 -22.90 -24.49 12.46
C ARG A 88 -21.95 -23.94 13.52
N GLN A 89 -20.67 -23.91 13.19
CA GLN A 89 -19.65 -23.16 13.95
C GLN A 89 -19.40 -21.78 13.34
N PHE A 90 -19.58 -21.67 12.02
CA PHE A 90 -19.40 -20.46 11.23
C PHE A 90 -20.36 -20.56 10.03
N TYR A 91 -21.05 -19.48 9.67
CA TYR A 91 -21.94 -19.48 8.51
C TYR A 91 -21.09 -19.42 7.23
N SER A 92 -20.94 -20.58 6.60
CA SER A 92 -20.02 -20.82 5.49
C SER A 92 -20.74 -20.91 4.15
N ILE A 93 -19.96 -20.92 3.07
CA ILE A 93 -20.42 -21.09 1.70
C ILE A 93 -21.17 -22.42 1.54
N ASN A 94 -20.71 -23.47 2.22
CA ASN A 94 -21.33 -24.79 2.20
C ASN A 94 -22.76 -24.76 2.75
N GLU A 95 -23.02 -23.97 3.80
CA GLU A 95 -24.37 -23.83 4.37
C GLU A 95 -25.26 -23.00 3.44
N GLU A 96 -24.76 -21.88 2.91
CA GLU A 96 -25.57 -20.96 2.08
C GLU A 96 -25.98 -21.58 0.72
N TRP A 97 -25.07 -22.31 0.07
CA TRP A 97 -25.35 -22.94 -1.23
C TRP A 97 -25.70 -24.41 -1.11
N VAL A 98 -25.97 -24.91 0.11
CA VAL A 98 -26.44 -26.28 0.37
C VAL A 98 -25.49 -27.33 -0.21
N LEU A 99 -24.17 -27.11 -0.07
CA LEU A 99 -23.11 -27.98 -0.58
C LEU A 99 -22.64 -28.93 0.52
N TYR A 100 -23.33 -30.06 0.64
CA TYR A 100 -23.05 -31.06 1.66
C TYR A 100 -22.34 -32.29 1.08
N CYS A 101 -21.56 -32.98 1.92
CA CYS A 101 -21.02 -34.30 1.63
C CYS A 101 -20.14 -34.35 0.37
N GLU A 102 -20.62 -34.94 -0.74
CA GLU A 102 -19.86 -35.04 -1.98
C GLU A 102 -19.63 -33.66 -2.62
N ASP A 103 -20.60 -32.74 -2.47
CA ASP A 103 -20.52 -31.39 -3.01
C ASP A 103 -19.53 -30.49 -2.24
N ASP A 104 -19.14 -30.85 -1.01
CA ASP A 104 -18.05 -30.18 -0.28
C ASP A 104 -16.71 -30.27 -1.06
N ALA A 105 -16.52 -31.32 -1.85
CA ALA A 105 -15.34 -31.46 -2.69
C ALA A 105 -15.23 -30.33 -3.73
N LEU A 106 -16.34 -29.72 -4.15
CA LEU A 106 -16.34 -28.56 -5.05
C LEU A 106 -15.74 -27.32 -4.38
N VAL A 107 -16.01 -27.11 -3.11
CA VAL A 107 -15.44 -26.00 -2.32
C VAL A 107 -13.95 -26.22 -2.06
N ARG A 108 -13.53 -27.47 -1.80
CA ARG A 108 -12.10 -27.82 -1.72
C ARG A 108 -11.38 -27.60 -3.04
N ARG A 109 -12.00 -27.96 -4.17
CA ARG A 109 -11.49 -27.68 -5.52
C ARG A 109 -11.34 -26.18 -5.77
N SER A 110 -12.30 -25.37 -5.31
CA SER A 110 -12.22 -23.90 -5.36
C SER A 110 -11.00 -23.37 -4.61
N THR A 111 -10.72 -23.90 -3.42
CA THR A 111 -9.54 -23.55 -2.62
C THR A 111 -8.25 -23.91 -3.36
N SER A 112 -8.17 -25.08 -3.99
CA SER A 112 -7.01 -25.47 -4.81
C SER A 112 -6.81 -24.53 -6.01
N MET A 113 -7.89 -24.11 -6.68
CA MET A 113 -7.82 -23.17 -7.80
C MET A 113 -7.31 -21.80 -7.35
N GLN A 114 -7.74 -21.32 -6.18
CA GLN A 114 -7.17 -20.12 -5.56
C GLN A 114 -5.66 -20.24 -5.34
N MET A 115 -5.18 -21.36 -4.79
CA MET A 115 -3.75 -21.58 -4.55
C MET A 115 -2.95 -21.67 -5.86
N PHE A 116 -3.55 -22.21 -6.92
CA PHE A 116 -2.95 -22.16 -8.25
C PHE A 116 -2.79 -20.71 -8.75
N GLY A 117 -3.78 -19.85 -8.51
CA GLY A 117 -3.67 -18.41 -8.74
C GLY A 117 -2.50 -17.78 -7.99
N VAL A 118 -2.37 -18.08 -6.68
CA VAL A 118 -1.24 -17.61 -5.84
C VAL A 118 0.11 -18.01 -6.42
N MET A 119 0.25 -19.26 -6.86
CA MET A 119 1.47 -19.74 -7.50
C MET A 119 1.84 -18.90 -8.74
N LEU A 120 0.90 -18.68 -9.66
CA LEU A 120 1.12 -17.86 -10.86
C LEU A 120 1.49 -16.41 -10.52
N GLY A 121 0.83 -15.84 -9.52
CA GLY A 121 1.12 -14.49 -9.02
C GLY A 121 2.53 -14.34 -8.46
N SER A 122 2.96 -15.31 -7.65
CA SER A 122 4.28 -15.30 -7.02
C SER A 122 5.43 -15.36 -8.03
N LEU A 123 5.29 -16.17 -9.09
CA LEU A 123 6.29 -16.33 -10.14
C LEU A 123 6.41 -15.09 -11.04
N SER A 124 5.26 -14.53 -11.45
CA SER A 124 5.22 -13.41 -12.39
C SER A 124 5.63 -12.08 -11.75
N MET A 125 5.10 -11.79 -10.56
CA MET A 125 5.22 -10.44 -10.01
C MET A 125 6.56 -10.17 -9.30
N GLY A 126 7.32 -11.22 -8.97
CA GLY A 126 8.72 -11.06 -8.53
C GLY A 126 9.59 -10.39 -9.61
N GLN A 127 9.50 -10.88 -10.85
CA GLN A 127 10.27 -10.35 -11.99
C GLN A 127 9.83 -8.92 -12.35
N ILE A 128 8.52 -8.67 -12.35
CA ILE A 128 7.94 -7.35 -12.63
C ILE A 128 8.39 -6.35 -11.55
N SER A 129 8.44 -6.78 -10.29
CA SER A 129 8.87 -5.94 -9.18
C SER A 129 10.33 -5.53 -9.25
N ASP A 130 11.20 -6.39 -9.74
CA ASP A 130 12.61 -6.05 -9.90
C ASP A 130 12.83 -5.09 -11.08
N SER A 131 11.94 -5.10 -12.08
CA SER A 131 12.03 -4.24 -13.27
C SER A 131 11.38 -2.86 -13.09
N PHE A 132 10.19 -2.79 -12.48
CA PHE A 132 9.41 -1.54 -12.30
C PHE A 132 9.60 -0.90 -10.92
N GLY A 133 10.40 -1.52 -10.06
CA GLY A 133 10.57 -1.14 -8.66
C GLY A 133 9.43 -1.67 -7.78
N ARG A 134 9.73 -1.93 -6.51
CA ARG A 134 8.88 -2.70 -5.57
C ARG A 134 7.56 -2.03 -5.17
N LYS A 135 7.48 -0.70 -5.21
CA LYS A 135 6.32 0.06 -4.72
C LYS A 135 5.09 -0.11 -5.61
N TRP A 136 5.28 -0.03 -6.93
CA TRP A 136 4.19 -0.07 -7.91
C TRP A 136 3.46 -1.42 -7.99
N PRO A 137 4.15 -2.55 -8.14
CA PRO A 137 3.52 -3.86 -8.10
C PRO A 137 2.80 -4.09 -6.78
N SER A 138 3.40 -3.70 -5.63
CA SER A 138 2.76 -3.86 -4.32
C SER A 138 1.47 -3.05 -4.18
N PHE A 139 1.46 -1.83 -4.75
CA PHE A 139 0.25 -1.02 -4.80
C PHE A 139 -0.85 -1.69 -5.63
N ILE A 140 -0.52 -2.13 -6.85
CA ILE A 140 -1.47 -2.75 -7.78
C ILE A 140 -2.05 -4.04 -7.18
N SER A 141 -1.20 -4.88 -6.56
CA SER A 141 -1.66 -6.10 -5.92
C SER A 141 -2.59 -5.82 -4.75
N LEU A 142 -2.28 -4.88 -3.86
CA LEU A 142 -3.18 -4.51 -2.77
C LEU A 142 -4.51 -3.95 -3.29
N LEU A 143 -4.48 -3.12 -4.32
CA LEU A 143 -5.69 -2.51 -4.89
C LEU A 143 -6.60 -3.59 -5.47
N MET A 144 -6.05 -4.46 -6.31
CA MET A 144 -6.80 -5.53 -6.95
C MET A 144 -7.28 -6.57 -5.94
N MET A 145 -6.48 -6.90 -4.91
CA MET A 145 -6.92 -7.77 -3.82
C MET A 145 -8.13 -7.20 -3.08
N THR A 146 -8.17 -5.89 -2.88
CA THR A 146 -9.25 -5.20 -2.18
C THR A 146 -10.52 -5.18 -3.02
N LEU A 147 -10.42 -4.80 -4.30
CA LEU A 147 -11.55 -4.76 -5.22
C LEU A 147 -12.17 -6.14 -5.43
N LEU A 148 -11.35 -7.17 -5.64
CA LEU A 148 -11.82 -8.54 -5.82
C LEU A 148 -12.35 -9.17 -4.52
N GLY A 149 -11.78 -8.77 -3.38
CA GLY A 149 -12.30 -9.15 -2.06
C GLY A 149 -13.71 -8.61 -1.81
N PHE A 150 -13.97 -7.34 -2.13
CA PHE A 150 -15.33 -6.79 -2.11
C PHE A 150 -16.23 -7.42 -3.19
N ALA A 151 -15.70 -7.72 -4.38
CA ALA A 151 -16.46 -8.40 -5.42
C ALA A 151 -16.96 -9.79 -4.96
N SER A 152 -16.19 -10.47 -4.10
CA SER A 152 -16.58 -11.76 -3.52
C SER A 152 -17.87 -11.68 -2.69
N TYR A 153 -18.20 -10.51 -2.13
CA TYR A 153 -19.45 -10.27 -1.41
C TYR A 153 -20.68 -10.37 -2.32
N PHE A 154 -20.55 -10.06 -3.61
CA PHE A 154 -21.69 -10.04 -4.55
C PHE A 154 -21.88 -11.36 -5.30
N CYS A 155 -21.04 -12.37 -5.04
CA CYS A 155 -21.16 -13.67 -5.67
C CYS A 155 -22.42 -14.40 -5.17
N ASN A 156 -23.20 -14.94 -6.10
CA ASN A 156 -24.37 -15.77 -5.81
C ASN A 156 -24.19 -17.23 -6.23
N ASP A 157 -23.08 -17.55 -6.89
CA ASP A 157 -22.76 -18.87 -7.40
C ASP A 157 -21.31 -19.26 -7.07
N LEU A 158 -21.08 -20.55 -6.83
CA LEU A 158 -19.77 -21.10 -6.49
C LEU A 158 -18.75 -20.92 -7.61
N THR A 159 -19.18 -21.00 -8.87
CA THR A 159 -18.30 -20.84 -10.04
C THR A 159 -17.82 -19.40 -10.14
N GLN A 160 -18.74 -18.44 -10.02
CA GLN A 160 -18.43 -17.01 -10.01
C GLN A 160 -17.48 -16.66 -8.87
N PHE A 161 -17.77 -17.18 -7.67
CA PHE A 161 -16.92 -17.02 -6.49
C PHE A 161 -15.51 -17.60 -6.72
N THR A 162 -15.43 -18.80 -7.27
CA THR A 162 -14.15 -19.48 -7.58
C THR A 162 -13.31 -18.66 -8.56
N ILE A 163 -13.92 -18.12 -9.62
CA ILE A 163 -13.23 -17.30 -10.62
C ILE A 163 -12.65 -16.04 -9.97
N ILE A 164 -13.47 -15.28 -9.23
CA ILE A 164 -13.03 -14.05 -8.55
C ILE A 164 -11.91 -14.34 -7.55
N ARG A 165 -12.05 -15.38 -6.73
CA ARG A 165 -11.04 -15.76 -5.73
C ARG A 165 -9.75 -16.30 -6.34
N THR A 166 -9.82 -16.92 -7.51
CA THR A 166 -8.65 -17.36 -8.27
C THR A 166 -7.87 -16.17 -8.83
N ILE A 167 -8.57 -15.20 -9.44
CA ILE A 167 -7.95 -13.96 -9.92
C ILE A 167 -7.36 -13.19 -8.73
N GLN A 168 -8.08 -13.12 -7.62
CA GLN A 168 -7.59 -12.53 -6.38
C GLN A 168 -6.34 -13.26 -5.85
N GLY A 169 -6.30 -14.58 -6.01
CA GLY A 169 -5.14 -15.43 -5.70
C GLY A 169 -3.88 -14.98 -6.42
N VAL A 170 -3.96 -14.59 -7.70
CA VAL A 170 -2.80 -14.05 -8.45
C VAL A 170 -2.24 -12.80 -7.76
N PHE A 171 -3.09 -11.86 -7.36
CA PHE A 171 -2.64 -10.65 -6.68
C PHE A 171 -2.15 -10.91 -5.25
N LEU A 172 -2.72 -11.92 -4.57
CA LEU A 172 -2.25 -12.38 -3.27
C LEU A 172 -0.82 -12.95 -3.35
N GLY A 173 -0.56 -13.80 -4.35
CA GLY A 173 0.78 -14.34 -4.61
C GLY A 173 1.79 -13.26 -4.97
N ALA A 174 1.37 -12.29 -5.80
CA ALA A 174 2.16 -11.11 -6.10
C ALA A 174 2.53 -10.30 -4.86
N GLN A 175 1.56 -10.01 -3.99
CA GLN A 175 1.81 -9.25 -2.77
C GLN A 175 2.77 -10.00 -1.84
N SER A 176 2.68 -11.33 -1.81
CA SER A 176 3.50 -12.17 -0.91
C SER A 176 5.00 -12.10 -1.19
N THR A 177 5.38 -12.02 -2.46
CA THR A 177 6.79 -11.93 -2.86
C THR A 177 7.31 -10.50 -2.73
N VAL A 178 6.52 -9.51 -3.13
CA VAL A 178 6.97 -8.11 -3.17
C VAL A 178 7.09 -7.49 -1.77
N SER A 179 6.14 -7.75 -0.87
CA SER A 179 6.07 -7.09 0.45
C SER A 179 7.23 -7.46 1.37
N VAL A 180 7.57 -8.75 1.42
CA VAL A 180 8.64 -9.27 2.30
C VAL A 180 9.98 -8.71 1.87
N VAL A 181 10.26 -8.74 0.57
CA VAL A 181 11.57 -8.28 0.07
C VAL A 181 11.65 -6.76 0.13
N TYR A 182 10.54 -6.03 -0.11
CA TYR A 182 10.46 -4.59 0.13
C TYR A 182 10.79 -4.23 1.59
N MET A 183 10.25 -4.95 2.56
CA MET A 183 10.56 -4.73 3.98
C MET A 183 12.06 -4.96 4.27
N VAL A 184 12.62 -6.08 3.82
CA VAL A 184 14.03 -6.44 4.11
C VAL A 184 15.02 -5.44 3.52
N GLU A 185 14.75 -4.90 2.34
CA GLU A 185 15.58 -3.86 1.70
C GLU A 185 15.56 -2.52 2.45
N ASN A 186 14.46 -2.21 3.15
CA ASN A 186 14.32 -0.95 3.89
C ASN A 186 14.76 -1.06 5.37
N ILE A 187 15.29 -2.22 5.79
CA ILE A 187 15.69 -2.50 7.18
C ILE A 187 17.20 -2.77 7.30
N PRO A 188 17.87 -2.24 8.34
CA PRO A 188 19.28 -2.52 8.61
C PRO A 188 19.56 -3.99 8.96
N LYS A 189 20.68 -4.52 8.48
CA LYS A 189 21.09 -5.93 8.64
C LYS A 189 21.02 -6.46 10.08
N LYS A 190 21.37 -5.63 11.07
CA LYS A 190 21.36 -6.01 12.50
C LYS A 190 19.95 -6.31 13.05
N SER A 191 18.91 -5.67 12.51
CA SER A 191 17.53 -5.81 12.99
C SER A 191 16.63 -6.63 12.05
N ARG A 192 17.11 -7.00 10.85
CA ARG A 192 16.35 -7.79 9.86
C ARG A 192 15.70 -9.03 10.47
N MET A 193 16.48 -9.86 11.17
CA MET A 193 15.97 -11.12 11.72
C MET A 193 14.85 -10.91 12.74
N TRP A 194 15.02 -9.95 13.66
CA TRP A 194 14.03 -9.67 14.70
C TRP A 194 12.74 -9.09 14.10
N ILE A 195 12.87 -8.15 13.16
CA ILE A 195 11.71 -7.53 12.51
C ILE A 195 10.99 -8.54 11.61
N SER A 196 11.69 -9.35 10.81
CA SER A 196 11.07 -10.42 10.01
C SER A 196 10.43 -11.53 10.84
N THR A 197 10.84 -11.72 12.08
CA THR A 197 10.18 -12.67 13.00
C THR A 197 8.91 -12.06 13.59
N THR A 198 8.95 -10.76 13.91
CA THR A 198 7.82 -10.03 14.49
C THR A 198 6.73 -9.79 13.45
N ILE A 199 7.11 -9.33 12.25
CA ILE A 199 6.23 -9.12 11.10
C ILE A 199 6.20 -10.42 10.30
N SER A 200 5.32 -11.31 10.71
CA SER A 200 5.17 -12.64 10.12
C SER A 200 3.69 -13.05 10.07
N TYR A 201 3.43 -14.19 9.46
CA TYR A 201 2.09 -14.76 9.41
C TYR A 201 1.55 -15.15 10.79
N SER A 202 2.41 -15.60 11.71
CA SER A 202 1.96 -16.23 12.95
C SER A 202 1.14 -15.32 13.88
N PRO A 203 1.56 -14.07 14.17
CA PRO A 203 0.73 -13.13 14.95
C PRO A 203 -0.59 -12.80 14.25
N ASN A 204 -0.55 -12.72 12.92
CA ASN A 204 -1.70 -12.36 12.11
C ASN A 204 -2.76 -13.49 12.07
N VAL A 205 -2.38 -14.76 12.26
CA VAL A 205 -3.35 -15.88 12.37
C VAL A 205 -4.20 -15.74 13.62
N LEU A 206 -3.58 -15.32 14.73
CA LEU A 206 -4.31 -15.07 15.97
C LEU A 206 -5.31 -13.93 15.79
N LEU A 207 -4.90 -12.83 15.15
CA LEU A 207 -5.77 -11.69 14.88
C LEU A 207 -6.93 -12.07 13.95
N LEU A 208 -6.68 -12.86 12.90
CA LEU A 208 -7.70 -13.38 12.01
C LEU A 208 -8.73 -14.24 12.76
N GLY A 209 -8.30 -15.10 13.68
CA GLY A 209 -9.21 -15.92 14.49
C GLY A 209 -10.15 -15.07 15.34
N VAL A 210 -9.64 -13.98 15.93
CA VAL A 210 -10.46 -13.02 16.68
C VAL A 210 -11.47 -12.32 15.75
N ILE A 211 -11.03 -11.88 14.57
CA ILE A 211 -11.92 -11.25 13.58
C ILE A 211 -13.01 -12.23 13.15
N ALA A 212 -12.68 -13.47 12.80
CA ALA A 212 -13.64 -14.49 12.38
C ALA A 212 -14.63 -14.88 13.52
N TYR A 213 -14.19 -14.82 14.78
CA TYR A 213 -15.08 -15.04 15.92
C TYR A 213 -16.15 -13.94 16.06
N PHE A 214 -15.79 -12.68 15.81
CA PHE A 214 -16.74 -11.57 15.83
C PHE A 214 -17.63 -11.54 14.58
N PHE A 215 -17.08 -11.85 13.42
CA PHE A 215 -17.79 -11.86 12.13
C PHE A 215 -18.04 -13.30 11.67
N GLN A 216 -19.07 -13.94 12.23
CA GLN A 216 -19.39 -15.37 12.07
C GLN A 216 -20.05 -15.72 10.72
N GLU A 217 -19.83 -14.92 9.68
CA GLU A 217 -20.44 -15.06 8.37
C GLU A 217 -19.42 -14.79 7.27
N TRP A 218 -19.36 -15.64 6.25
CA TRP A 218 -18.32 -15.56 5.22
C TRP A 218 -18.36 -14.24 4.43
N ARG A 219 -19.56 -13.74 4.10
CA ARG A 219 -19.73 -12.49 3.32
C ARG A 219 -19.18 -11.28 4.09
N THR A 220 -19.59 -11.13 5.34
CA THR A 220 -19.12 -10.04 6.19
C THR A 220 -17.63 -10.16 6.48
N LEU A 221 -17.12 -11.39 6.70
CA LEU A 221 -15.69 -11.64 6.85
C LEU A 221 -14.90 -11.20 5.61
N ALA A 222 -15.39 -11.47 4.40
CA ALA A 222 -14.73 -11.03 3.15
C ALA A 222 -14.66 -9.50 3.05
N SER A 223 -15.76 -8.81 3.38
CA SER A 223 -15.82 -7.35 3.37
C SER A 223 -14.91 -6.73 4.43
N VAL A 224 -14.88 -7.29 5.66
CA VAL A 224 -14.01 -6.80 6.74
C VAL A 224 -12.54 -7.00 6.40
N VAL A 225 -12.17 -8.19 5.92
CA VAL A 225 -10.80 -8.47 5.48
C VAL A 225 -10.37 -7.53 4.35
N SER A 226 -11.28 -7.21 3.43
CA SER A 226 -11.03 -6.24 2.36
C SER A 226 -10.96 -4.80 2.87
N ALA A 227 -11.71 -4.43 3.91
CA ALA A 227 -11.62 -3.11 4.51
C ALA A 227 -10.31 -2.88 5.29
N LEU A 228 -9.76 -3.93 5.91
CA LEU A 228 -8.49 -3.89 6.64
C LEU A 228 -7.28 -3.55 5.73
N THR A 229 -7.41 -3.70 4.41
CA THR A 229 -6.35 -3.36 3.45
C THR A 229 -6.30 -1.87 3.11
N ILE A 230 -7.41 -1.14 3.31
CA ILE A 230 -7.58 0.26 2.89
C ILE A 230 -6.54 1.17 3.57
N PRO A 231 -6.23 1.03 4.88
CA PRO A 231 -5.15 1.81 5.51
C PRO A 231 -3.80 1.61 4.83
N ALA A 232 -3.44 0.39 4.42
CA ALA A 232 -2.18 0.13 3.71
C ALA A 232 -2.17 0.79 2.32
N LEU A 233 -3.30 0.77 1.60
CA LEU A 233 -3.45 1.46 0.32
C LEU A 233 -3.28 2.98 0.47
N VAL A 234 -3.92 3.57 1.48
CA VAL A 234 -3.85 5.00 1.77
C VAL A 234 -2.42 5.41 2.15
N LEU A 235 -1.71 4.59 2.93
CA LEU A 235 -0.31 4.80 3.31
C LEU A 235 0.66 4.70 2.12
N ILE A 236 0.34 3.87 1.11
CA ILE A 236 1.17 3.69 -0.10
C ILE A 236 0.94 4.80 -1.13
N LEU A 237 -0.29 5.33 -1.22
CA LEU A 237 -0.69 6.25 -2.29
C LEU A 237 -0.65 7.74 -1.94
N SER A 238 -1.23 8.19 -0.82
CA SER A 238 -1.97 9.46 -0.94
C SER A 238 -2.46 10.12 0.35
N LEU A 239 -1.63 10.37 1.36
CA LEU A 239 -2.06 11.32 2.41
C LEU A 239 -1.63 12.77 2.17
N ASN A 240 -0.66 13.04 1.28
CA ASN A 240 -0.18 14.42 1.12
C ASN A 240 -0.85 15.19 -0.04
N HIS A 241 -0.84 14.63 -1.26
CA HIS A 241 -1.39 15.35 -2.42
C HIS A 241 -2.91 15.50 -2.35
N PHE A 242 -3.60 14.40 -2.00
CA PHE A 242 -5.05 14.38 -1.87
C PHE A 242 -5.53 15.33 -0.75
N ALA A 243 -4.87 15.32 0.42
CA ALA A 243 -5.20 16.20 1.53
C ALA A 243 -4.99 17.69 1.18
N CYS A 244 -3.80 18.04 0.66
CA CYS A 244 -3.46 19.41 0.31
C CYS A 244 -4.40 19.98 -0.78
N VAL A 245 -4.74 19.18 -1.79
CA VAL A 245 -5.66 19.59 -2.87
C VAL A 245 -7.09 19.70 -2.34
N THR A 246 -7.56 18.75 -1.55
CA THR A 246 -8.90 18.79 -0.94
C THR A 246 -9.06 20.03 -0.06
N VAL A 247 -8.11 20.34 0.81
CA VAL A 247 -8.15 21.52 1.69
C VAL A 247 -8.10 22.82 0.90
N ASN A 248 -7.20 22.94 -0.09
CA ASN A 248 -7.09 24.15 -0.91
C ASN A 248 -8.36 24.41 -1.73
N TYR A 249 -8.89 23.39 -2.39
CA TYR A 249 -10.07 23.54 -3.23
C TYR A 249 -11.37 23.66 -2.43
N ALA A 250 -11.48 23.02 -1.26
CA ALA A 250 -12.62 23.21 -0.38
C ALA A 250 -12.72 24.67 0.06
N ASN A 251 -11.61 25.29 0.47
CA ASN A 251 -11.56 26.71 0.81
C ASN A 251 -11.86 27.61 -0.40
N MET A 252 -11.36 27.24 -1.59
CA MET A 252 -11.59 28.00 -2.82
C MET A 252 -13.06 27.95 -3.25
N PHE A 253 -13.72 26.79 -3.20
CA PHE A 253 -15.14 26.69 -3.55
C PHE A 253 -16.06 27.33 -2.51
N ASN A 254 -15.60 27.52 -1.27
CA ASN A 254 -16.36 28.18 -0.21
C ASN A 254 -16.00 29.67 0.03
N LEU A 255 -15.36 30.30 -0.96
CA LEU A 255 -14.95 31.73 -0.92
C LEU A 255 -16.11 32.71 -0.64
N GLY A 256 -17.35 32.33 -0.97
CA GLY A 256 -18.56 33.13 -0.75
C GLY A 256 -19.05 33.16 0.70
N SER A 257 -18.63 32.22 1.54
CA SER A 257 -19.02 32.16 2.96
C SER A 257 -18.07 32.95 3.88
N LEU A 258 -16.94 33.43 3.35
CA LEU A 258 -16.00 34.29 4.08
C LEU A 258 -16.49 35.74 4.06
N SER A 259 -16.28 36.47 5.16
CA SER A 259 -16.59 37.90 5.23
C SER A 259 -15.80 38.68 4.18
N GLY A 260 -16.50 39.40 3.29
CA GLY A 260 -15.88 40.20 2.24
C GLY A 260 -16.51 39.95 0.87
N SER A 261 -15.88 40.46 -0.18
CA SER A 261 -16.27 40.13 -1.56
C SER A 261 -15.51 38.91 -2.06
N ILE A 262 -16.16 38.08 -2.88
CA ILE A 262 -15.54 36.91 -3.52
C ILE A 262 -14.28 37.32 -4.30
N TYR A 263 -14.30 38.50 -4.93
CA TYR A 263 -13.16 39.06 -5.66
C TYR A 263 -11.98 39.36 -4.75
N LEU A 264 -12.21 40.04 -3.62
CA LEU A 264 -11.16 40.37 -2.66
C LEU A 264 -10.57 39.10 -2.04
N ASN A 265 -11.44 38.16 -1.64
CA ASN A 265 -11.00 36.90 -1.06
C ASN A 265 -10.19 36.06 -2.07
N SER A 266 -10.57 36.06 -3.35
CA SER A 266 -9.82 35.38 -4.42
C SER A 266 -8.42 35.98 -4.61
N ILE A 267 -8.32 37.32 -4.62
CA ILE A 267 -7.05 38.04 -4.73
C ILE A 267 -6.17 37.77 -3.50
N LEU A 268 -6.75 37.75 -2.30
CA LEU A 268 -6.04 37.47 -1.05
C LEU A 268 -5.48 36.04 -1.03
N ILE A 269 -6.29 35.03 -1.37
CA ILE A 269 -5.82 33.64 -1.44
C ILE A 269 -4.71 33.49 -2.50
N GLY A 270 -4.90 34.07 -3.68
CA GLY A 270 -3.92 34.02 -4.76
C GLY A 270 -2.58 34.69 -4.38
N SER A 271 -2.64 35.87 -3.78
CA SER A 271 -1.47 36.62 -3.32
C SER A 271 -0.75 35.91 -2.17
N PHE A 272 -1.47 35.39 -1.17
CA PHE A 272 -0.86 34.60 -0.09
C PHE A 272 -0.11 33.39 -0.65
N ARG A 273 -0.75 32.63 -1.54
CA ARG A 273 -0.13 31.45 -2.17
C ARG A 273 1.12 31.81 -2.96
N TYR A 274 1.08 32.90 -3.72
CA TYR A 274 2.23 33.37 -4.49
C TYR A 274 3.39 33.83 -3.60
N ILE A 275 3.08 34.59 -2.54
CA ILE A 275 4.06 35.06 -1.57
C ILE A 275 4.70 33.88 -0.83
N THR A 276 3.92 32.91 -0.36
CA THR A 276 4.45 31.70 0.29
C THR A 276 5.38 30.93 -0.64
N ASN A 277 4.99 30.73 -1.91
CA ASN A 277 5.85 30.06 -2.90
C ASN A 277 7.14 30.83 -3.16
N LEU A 278 7.07 32.17 -3.25
CA LEU A 278 8.24 33.02 -3.46
C LEU A 278 9.19 32.98 -2.25
N ILE A 279 8.65 33.05 -1.03
CA ILE A 279 9.42 32.92 0.21
C ILE A 279 10.10 31.55 0.26
N CYS A 280 9.37 30.47 -0.02
CA CYS A 280 9.94 29.12 -0.09
C CYS A 280 11.09 29.04 -1.11
N GLY A 281 10.91 29.59 -2.32
CA GLY A 281 11.96 29.63 -3.33
C GLY A 281 13.18 30.48 -2.93
N LEU A 282 12.97 31.61 -2.25
CA LEU A 282 14.05 32.47 -1.76
C LEU A 282 14.82 31.83 -0.59
N LEU A 283 14.11 31.13 0.30
CA LEU A 283 14.72 30.39 1.41
C LEU A 283 15.55 29.21 0.90
N ASP A 284 15.13 28.54 -0.18
CA ASP A 284 15.92 27.50 -0.86
C ASP A 284 17.27 28.04 -1.38
N LEU A 285 17.26 29.25 -1.94
CA LEU A 285 18.48 29.89 -2.46
C LEU A 285 19.44 30.35 -1.35
N LYS A 286 18.92 30.84 -0.23
CA LYS A 286 19.75 31.48 0.83
C LYS A 286 20.17 30.54 1.95
N LEU A 287 19.41 29.49 2.24
CA LEU A 287 19.64 28.62 3.39
C LEU A 287 19.91 27.19 2.93
N ILE A 288 21.18 26.82 2.83
CA ILE A 288 21.62 25.46 2.50
C ILE A 288 21.07 24.43 3.52
N TRP A 289 20.85 24.84 4.78
CA TRP A 289 20.23 24.01 5.84
C TRP A 289 18.69 23.92 5.76
N PHE A 290 18.03 24.85 5.06
CA PHE A 290 16.56 24.89 4.95
C PHE A 290 16.01 23.80 4.01
N GLY A 291 16.88 23.00 3.43
CA GLY A 291 16.56 21.72 2.85
C GLY A 291 15.71 21.82 1.59
N ARG A 292 16.37 21.86 0.42
CA ARG A 292 15.79 21.52 -0.90
C ARG A 292 14.81 20.35 -0.85
N LYS A 293 15.04 19.37 0.02
CA LYS A 293 14.23 18.15 0.14
C LYS A 293 12.95 18.31 0.96
N VAL A 294 12.86 19.33 1.83
CA VAL A 294 11.76 19.54 2.80
C VAL A 294 10.75 20.57 2.30
N VAL A 295 11.18 21.55 1.49
CA VAL A 295 10.32 22.67 1.03
C VAL A 295 9.76 22.46 -0.37
N ILE A 296 10.39 21.58 -1.15
CA ILE A 296 9.96 21.26 -2.51
C ILE A 296 8.68 20.42 -2.42
N VAL A 297 7.56 21.15 -2.46
CA VAL A 297 6.18 20.70 -2.56
C VAL A 297 6.04 19.58 -3.60
N ASP A 298 5.31 18.55 -3.19
CA ASP A 298 4.77 17.39 -3.92
C ASP A 298 4.88 17.37 -5.46
N SER A 299 4.50 18.46 -6.15
CA SER A 299 4.54 18.54 -7.62
C SER A 299 5.94 18.78 -8.20
N VAL A 300 6.78 19.53 -7.50
CA VAL A 300 8.15 19.82 -7.93
C VAL A 300 9.07 18.66 -7.54
N ALA A 301 8.81 17.99 -6.40
CA ALA A 301 9.53 16.77 -6.04
C ALA A 301 9.30 15.67 -7.10
N ALA A 302 8.07 15.48 -7.58
CA ALA A 302 7.81 14.59 -8.72
C ALA A 302 8.53 15.02 -10.02
N ASN A 303 8.69 16.32 -10.27
CA ASN A 303 9.42 16.80 -11.44
C ASN A 303 10.95 16.64 -11.33
N GLU A 304 11.51 16.78 -10.14
CA GLU A 304 12.95 16.68 -9.91
C GLU A 304 13.42 15.24 -9.68
N LEU A 305 12.56 14.36 -9.10
CA LEU A 305 12.94 12.98 -8.78
C LEU A 305 12.90 12.02 -9.98
N PHE A 306 12.02 12.24 -10.95
CA PHE A 306 11.84 11.31 -12.05
C PHE A 306 12.61 11.75 -13.30
N PRO A 307 13.32 10.82 -13.97
CA PRO A 307 13.90 11.09 -15.28
C PRO A 307 12.81 11.49 -16.27
N THR A 308 13.17 12.28 -17.28
CA THR A 308 12.24 12.90 -18.24
C THR A 308 11.27 11.90 -18.90
N SER A 309 11.71 10.65 -19.10
CA SER A 309 10.89 9.56 -19.66
C SER A 309 9.74 9.09 -18.76
N VAL A 310 9.85 9.25 -17.44
CA VAL A 310 8.86 8.76 -16.44
C VAL A 310 8.10 9.92 -15.77
N ARG A 311 8.66 11.13 -15.83
CA ARG A 311 8.09 12.34 -15.21
C ARG A 311 6.65 12.61 -15.62
N THR A 312 6.34 12.53 -16.91
CA THR A 312 4.98 12.80 -17.43
C THR A 312 3.95 11.79 -16.93
N LEU A 313 4.34 10.50 -16.83
CA LEU A 313 3.49 9.44 -16.30
C LEU A 313 3.19 9.68 -14.81
N CYS A 314 4.22 9.99 -14.02
CA CYS A 314 4.08 10.25 -12.59
C CYS A 314 3.26 11.51 -12.33
N TYR A 315 3.51 12.59 -13.08
CA TYR A 315 2.74 13.81 -12.97
C TYR A 315 1.26 13.59 -13.32
N SER A 316 0.97 12.80 -14.36
CA SER A 316 -0.41 12.44 -14.73
C SER A 316 -1.10 11.63 -13.64
N PHE A 317 -0.37 10.75 -12.94
CA PHE A 317 -0.89 9.96 -11.84
C PHE A 317 -1.15 10.79 -10.59
N VAL A 318 -0.21 11.65 -10.19
CA VAL A 318 -0.41 12.61 -9.08
C VAL A 318 -1.62 13.51 -9.36
N GLN A 319 -1.79 13.94 -10.62
CA GLN A 319 -2.97 14.68 -11.04
C GLN A 319 -4.26 13.87 -10.95
N LEU A 320 -4.24 12.56 -11.23
CA LEU A 320 -5.44 11.73 -11.05
C LEU A 320 -5.95 11.75 -9.60
N PHE A 321 -5.05 11.68 -8.61
CA PHE A 321 -5.42 11.82 -7.19
C PHE A 321 -5.81 13.24 -6.81
N SER A 322 -5.19 14.26 -7.41
CA SER A 322 -5.61 15.66 -7.24
C SER A 322 -7.07 15.85 -7.66
N ARG A 323 -7.49 15.21 -8.75
CA ARG A 323 -8.87 15.31 -9.28
C ARG A 323 -9.89 14.71 -8.32
N PHE A 324 -9.59 13.61 -7.64
CA PHE A 324 -10.50 13.08 -6.61
C PHE A 324 -10.74 14.08 -5.47
N GLY A 325 -9.70 14.76 -5.00
CA GLY A 325 -9.84 15.80 -3.96
C GLY A 325 -10.69 16.99 -4.43
N ILE A 326 -10.51 17.41 -5.68
CA ILE A 326 -11.32 18.49 -6.30
C ILE A 326 -12.79 18.07 -6.45
N ILE A 327 -13.08 16.81 -6.78
CA ILE A 327 -14.45 16.32 -6.92
C ILE A 327 -15.17 16.34 -5.57
N ILE A 328 -14.49 15.98 -4.48
CA ILE A 328 -15.08 15.91 -3.14
C ILE A 328 -15.21 17.30 -2.50
N ALA A 329 -14.27 18.21 -2.76
CA ALA A 329 -14.15 19.51 -2.11
C ALA A 329 -15.44 20.36 -2.03
N PRO A 330 -16.25 20.52 -3.10
CA PRO A 330 -17.51 21.27 -3.05
C PRO A 330 -18.54 20.69 -2.09
N TYR A 331 -18.55 19.36 -1.93
CA TYR A 331 -19.54 18.65 -1.11
C TYR A 331 -19.21 18.68 0.38
N ILE A 332 -17.98 19.00 0.77
CA ILE A 332 -17.59 19.02 2.19
C ILE A 332 -18.39 20.06 2.97
N PHE A 333 -18.64 21.23 2.37
CA PHE A 333 -19.33 22.33 3.04
C PHE A 333 -20.85 22.19 3.06
N THR A 334 -21.45 21.25 2.32
CA THR A 334 -22.88 20.93 2.50
C THR A 334 -23.14 20.29 3.86
N TRP A 335 -22.13 19.65 4.46
CA TRP A 335 -22.21 19.11 5.82
C TRP A 335 -22.31 20.19 6.92
N ALA A 336 -22.12 21.46 6.58
CA ALA A 336 -22.38 22.55 7.52
C ALA A 336 -23.86 22.61 7.94
N GLU A 337 -24.77 22.08 7.12
CA GLU A 337 -26.21 22.02 7.41
C GLU A 337 -26.54 21.08 8.59
N THR A 338 -25.77 20.00 8.76
CA THR A 338 -25.96 19.06 9.88
C THR A 338 -25.22 19.52 11.12
N TRP A 339 -23.96 19.94 10.97
CA TRP A 339 -23.17 20.51 12.06
C TRP A 339 -22.15 21.52 11.53
N TYR A 340 -22.28 22.78 11.96
CA TYR A 340 -21.48 23.89 11.43
C TYR A 340 -19.96 23.70 11.54
N LEU A 341 -19.48 22.98 12.57
CA LEU A 341 -18.06 22.68 12.79
C LEU A 341 -17.54 21.49 11.99
N LEU A 342 -18.43 20.60 11.52
CA LEU A 342 -18.07 19.34 10.87
C LEU A 342 -17.11 19.49 9.68
N PRO A 343 -17.36 20.39 8.70
CA PRO A 343 -16.43 20.56 7.58
C PRO A 343 -15.05 21.04 8.04
N TYR A 344 -14.99 21.93 9.03
CA TYR A 344 -13.73 22.47 9.55
C TYR A 344 -12.95 21.42 10.33
N VAL A 345 -13.62 20.60 11.14
CA VAL A 345 -13.01 19.46 11.85
C VAL A 345 -12.46 18.45 10.84
N PHE A 346 -13.22 18.12 9.80
CA PHE A 346 -12.78 17.20 8.74
C PHE A 346 -11.57 17.71 7.95
N LEU A 347 -11.57 19.00 7.58
CA LEU A 347 -10.44 19.61 6.89
C LEU A 347 -9.20 19.69 7.79
N LEU A 348 -9.38 19.97 9.08
CA LEU A 348 -8.30 20.00 10.07
C LEU A 348 -7.70 18.62 10.31
N THR A 349 -8.52 17.56 10.44
CA THR A 349 -8.02 16.20 10.64
C THR A 349 -7.22 15.73 9.43
N ILE A 350 -7.70 16.00 8.22
CA ILE A 350 -6.98 15.69 6.97
C ILE A 350 -5.65 16.46 6.89
N ALA A 351 -5.64 17.75 7.24
CA ALA A 351 -4.42 18.56 7.25
C ALA A 351 -3.40 18.11 8.32
N VAL A 352 -3.87 17.69 9.50
CA VAL A 352 -3.00 17.17 10.57
C VAL A 352 -2.42 15.82 10.17
N LEU A 353 -3.20 14.95 9.53
CA LEU A 353 -2.72 13.67 9.01
C LEU A 353 -1.64 13.88 7.93
N ASP A 354 -1.83 14.83 7.02
CA ASP A 354 -0.81 15.24 6.03
C ASP A 354 0.47 15.71 6.72
N LEU A 355 0.37 16.61 7.71
CA LEU A 355 1.52 17.11 8.47
C LEU A 355 2.28 15.99 9.20
N ILE A 356 1.58 15.02 9.77
CA ILE A 356 2.18 13.87 10.45
C ILE A 356 2.94 12.98 9.45
N LEU A 357 2.43 12.84 8.22
CA LEU A 357 2.99 11.94 7.21
C LEU A 357 4.03 12.60 6.30
N PHE A 358 4.04 13.93 6.26
CA PHE A 358 5.00 14.75 5.52
C PHE A 358 6.49 14.42 5.76
N PRO A 359 6.98 14.24 7.01
CA PRO A 359 8.38 13.88 7.27
C PRO A 359 8.78 12.52 6.67
N TYR A 360 7.83 11.61 6.54
CA TYR A 360 8.07 10.26 6.03
C TYR A 360 8.19 10.25 4.50
N ASN A 361 7.40 11.09 3.82
CA ASN A 361 7.49 11.32 2.38
C ASN A 361 8.79 12.04 1.98
N CYS A 362 9.24 13.00 2.78
CA CYS A 362 10.55 13.63 2.60
C CYS A 362 11.71 12.62 2.74
N SER A 363 11.59 11.64 3.65
CA SER A 363 12.56 10.55 3.79
C SER A 363 12.60 9.62 2.58
N ILE A 364 11.46 9.38 1.92
CA ILE A 364 11.36 8.64 0.65
C ILE A 364 12.09 9.38 -0.48
N ALA A 365 11.85 10.69 -0.60
CA ALA A 365 12.52 11.51 -1.61
C ALA A 365 14.05 11.52 -1.41
N ASN A 366 14.51 11.52 -0.17
CA ASN A 366 15.93 11.46 0.18
C ASN A 366 16.61 10.14 -0.19
N LEU A 367 15.91 9.01 -0.09
CA LEU A 367 16.43 7.69 -0.48
C LEU A 367 16.52 7.52 -2.01
N LEU A 368 15.53 8.02 -2.75
CA LEU A 368 15.52 8.00 -4.22
C LEU A 368 16.61 8.90 -4.83
N LEU A 369 17.16 9.85 -4.06
CA LEU A 369 18.28 10.71 -4.46
C LEU A 369 19.67 10.08 -4.21
N GLN A 370 19.76 8.97 -3.47
CA GLN A 370 21.05 8.29 -3.22
C GLN A 370 21.76 7.74 -4.47
N PRO A 371 21.08 7.28 -5.54
CA PRO A 371 21.76 6.83 -6.75
C PRO A 371 22.59 7.96 -7.40
N TYR A 372 22.17 9.22 -7.26
CA TYR A 372 22.86 10.36 -7.88
C TYR A 372 23.98 10.94 -7.02
N SER A 373 23.83 10.98 -5.69
CA SER A 373 24.87 11.52 -4.81
C SER A 373 26.10 10.61 -4.72
N GLY A 374 25.92 9.28 -4.76
CA GLY A 374 27.03 8.32 -4.73
C GLY A 374 27.87 8.32 -6.01
N ILE A 375 27.24 8.55 -7.16
CA ILE A 375 27.92 8.68 -8.45
C ILE A 375 28.67 10.02 -8.53
N ALA A 376 28.07 11.12 -8.06
CA ALA A 376 28.75 12.42 -8.01
C ALA A 376 29.96 12.42 -7.04
N SER A 377 29.82 11.85 -5.84
CA SER A 377 30.92 11.74 -4.88
C SER A 377 32.00 10.74 -5.31
N GLY A 378 31.63 9.69 -6.05
CA GLY A 378 32.58 8.72 -6.63
C GLY A 378 33.39 9.31 -7.77
N ILE A 379 32.77 10.17 -8.59
CA ILE A 379 33.44 10.90 -9.68
C ILE A 379 34.34 12.01 -9.12
N GLU A 380 33.90 12.77 -8.10
CA GLU A 380 34.73 13.80 -7.44
C GLU A 380 35.92 13.18 -6.68
N ALA A 381 35.72 12.05 -5.99
CA ALA A 381 36.82 11.34 -5.32
C ALA A 381 37.85 10.74 -6.31
N GLN A 382 37.42 10.35 -7.52
CA GLN A 382 38.32 9.88 -8.58
C GLN A 382 39.05 11.02 -9.31
N THR A 383 38.50 12.24 -9.34
CA THR A 383 39.14 13.39 -10.01
C THR A 383 40.11 14.16 -9.12
N TYR A 384 39.91 14.20 -7.79
CA TYR A 384 40.77 14.96 -6.88
C TYR A 384 41.87 14.15 -6.18
N GLY A 385 42.00 12.85 -6.48
CA GLY A 385 42.93 11.93 -5.80
C GLY A 385 44.23 11.57 -6.52
N LYS A 386 44.57 12.16 -7.67
CA LYS A 386 45.81 11.84 -8.39
C LYS A 386 46.84 12.97 -8.30
N PRO A 387 48.06 12.74 -7.77
CA PRO A 387 49.12 13.73 -7.79
C PRO A 387 49.57 13.97 -9.24
N HIS A 388 49.63 15.26 -9.62
CA HIS A 388 50.21 15.71 -10.87
C HIS A 388 51.69 15.33 -10.97
N HIS A 389 52.06 14.59 -12.01
CA HIS A 389 53.34 14.74 -12.69
C HIS A 389 53.15 14.56 -14.20
N PRO A 390 53.88 15.33 -15.04
CA PRO A 390 53.52 15.56 -16.44
C PRO A 390 54.18 14.52 -17.34
N LYS A 391 53.46 14.02 -18.35
CA LYS A 391 54.01 13.59 -19.64
C LYS A 391 52.93 13.30 -20.68
N GLU A 392 53.08 14.02 -21.79
CA GLU A 392 52.83 13.64 -23.19
C GLU A 392 51.41 13.39 -23.71
N TYR A 393 51.01 14.37 -24.53
CA TYR A 393 50.14 14.29 -25.70
C TYR A 393 50.26 12.99 -26.49
N GLU A 394 49.15 12.27 -26.69
CA GLU A 394 48.75 11.59 -27.94
C GLU A 394 47.53 10.69 -27.69
N TYR A 395 46.33 11.17 -28.03
CA TYR A 395 45.30 10.39 -28.76
C TYR A 395 44.07 11.28 -29.03
N ARG A 396 44.29 12.36 -29.78
CA ARG A 396 43.23 12.93 -30.61
C ARG A 396 43.22 12.06 -31.86
N ASP A 397 42.20 11.22 -32.01
CA ASP A 397 41.57 10.84 -33.28
C ASP A 397 40.84 9.49 -33.16
N ARG A 398 39.63 9.47 -33.72
CA ARG A 398 38.56 8.44 -33.66
C ARG A 398 37.69 8.62 -32.41
N ILE A 399 36.51 9.21 -32.52
CA ILE A 399 35.37 8.69 -33.29
C ILE A 399 34.62 9.85 -33.96
N GLN A 400 34.66 9.87 -35.29
CA GLN A 400 33.70 10.58 -36.12
C GLN A 400 32.35 9.87 -36.09
N ILE A 401 31.31 10.66 -35.82
CA ILE A 401 30.01 10.70 -36.50
C ILE A 401 29.84 9.67 -37.62
N ASN A 402 28.79 8.85 -37.53
CA ASN A 402 27.98 8.52 -38.72
C ASN A 402 26.53 8.23 -38.32
N TYR A 403 25.64 9.06 -38.88
CA TYR A 403 24.24 8.78 -39.12
C TYR A 403 24.13 7.64 -40.14
N TYR A 404 23.24 6.69 -39.89
CA TYR A 404 22.26 6.14 -40.85
C TYR A 404 21.09 5.54 -40.07
#